data_AF-L9VVN0-F1
#
_entry.id   AF-L9VVN0-F1
#
_cell.length_a   1.000
_cell.length_b   1.000
_cell.length_c   1.000
_cell.angle_alpha   90.00
_cell.angle_beta   90.00
_cell.angle_gamma   90.00
#
_symmetry.space_group_name_H-M   'P 1'
#
loop_
_entity.id
_entity.type
_entity.pdbx_description
1 polymer ?
#
loop_
_entity_poly.entity_id
_entity_poly.type
_entity_poly.pdbx_seq_one_letter_code
_entity_poly.pdbx_strand_id
1 'polypeptide(L)' 'MKYCLTCDWHTSETDEPSSSARSRRAIEHYVETGHTIDSSDGVVPPQLPDLPDEVFVRDLLPSPSSD' A
#
# COMPACT_ATOMS: atom_id res chain seq x y z
N MET A 1 -6.11 -6.61 -7.98
CA MET A 1 -7.34 -6.05 -8.59
C MET A 1 -7.13 -4.59 -8.94
N LYS A 2 -7.82 -4.07 -9.97
CA LYS A 2 -7.95 -2.64 -10.26
C LYS A 2 -9.42 -2.35 -10.56
N TYR A 3 -9.98 -1.29 -10.00
CA TYR A 3 -11.36 -0.91 -10.28
C TYR A 3 -11.54 0.59 -10.38
N CYS A 4 -12.39 1.03 -11.29
CA CYS A 4 -12.74 2.43 -11.47
C CYS A 4 -13.78 2.86 -10.44
N LEU A 5 -13.60 4.04 -9.85
CA LEU A 5 -14.53 4.60 -8.87
C LEU A 5 -15.72 5.35 -9.51
N THR A 6 -15.69 5.55 -10.83
CA THR A 6 -16.65 6.38 -11.56
C THR A 6 -17.51 5.58 -12.56
N CYS A 7 -17.03 4.42 -13.01
CA CYS A 7 -17.76 3.53 -13.92
C CYS A 7 -17.45 2.05 -13.65
N ASP A 8 -18.10 1.15 -14.38
CA ASP A 8 -18.01 -0.30 -14.13
C ASP A 8 -16.71 -0.98 -14.64
N TRP A 9 -15.72 -0.18 -15.04
CA TRP A 9 -14.44 -0.72 -15.51
C TRP A 9 -13.64 -1.36 -14.38
N HIS A 10 -13.15 -2.57 -14.60
CA HIS A 10 -12.30 -3.29 -13.66
C HIS A 10 -11.40 -4.31 -14.37
N THR A 11 -10.31 -4.71 -13.72
CA THR A 11 -9.48 -5.83 -14.14
C THR A 11 -8.94 -6.61 -12.95
N SER A 12 -8.99 -7.94 -13.07
CA SER A 12 -8.61 -8.87 -12.03
C SER A 12 -7.43 -9.75 -12.42
N GLU A 13 -6.86 -10.45 -11.44
CA GLU A 13 -5.81 -11.45 -11.69
C GLU A 13 -6.31 -12.63 -12.53
N THR A 14 -7.60 -12.92 -12.48
CA THR A 14 -8.22 -13.96 -13.31
C THR A 14 -8.35 -13.51 -14.77
N ASP A 15 -8.56 -12.22 -15.03
CA ASP A 15 -8.63 -11.69 -16.41
C ASP A 15 -7.23 -11.48 -17.00
N GLU A 16 -6.29 -11.03 -16.18
CA GLU A 16 -4.93 -10.75 -16.57
C GLU A 16 -3.96 -11.09 -15.42
N PRO A 17 -3.23 -12.21 -15.53
CA PRO A 17 -2.31 -12.64 -14.48
C PRO A 17 -1.11 -11.70 -14.35
N SER A 18 -0.74 -11.00 -15.43
CA SER A 18 0.38 -10.06 -15.40
C SER A 18 0.01 -8.76 -14.66
N SER A 19 0.64 -8.53 -13.52
CA SER A 19 0.48 -7.28 -12.75
C SER A 19 0.86 -6.03 -13.56
N SER A 20 1.88 -6.13 -14.42
CA SER A 20 2.31 -5.01 -15.26
C SER A 20 1.30 -4.71 -16.37
N ALA A 21 0.66 -5.73 -16.92
CA ALA A 21 -0.41 -5.56 -17.91
C ALA A 21 -1.67 -4.95 -17.27
N ARG A 22 -2.09 -5.43 -16.08
CA ARG A 22 -3.19 -4.81 -15.31
C ARG A 22 -2.92 -3.34 -15.01
N SER A 23 -1.70 -3.01 -14.59
CA SER A 23 -1.29 -1.64 -14.30
C SER A 23 -1.29 -0.75 -15.55
N ARG A 24 -0.83 -1.28 -16.69
CA ARG A 24 -0.90 -0.55 -17.97
C ARG A 24 -2.34 -0.22 -18.37
N ARG A 25 -3.26 -1.19 -18.32
CA ARG A 25 -4.67 -0.96 -18.66
C ARG A 25 -5.35 0.04 -17.72
N ALA A 26 -5.00 0.04 -16.43
CA ALA A 26 -5.49 1.03 -15.48
C ALA A 26 -5.03 2.46 -15.82
N ILE A 27 -3.76 2.63 -16.23
CA ILE A 27 -3.22 3.91 -16.66
C ILE A 27 -3.91 4.38 -17.95
N GLU A 28 -4.08 3.49 -18.93
CA GLU A 28 -4.79 3.79 -20.18
C GLU A 28 -6.21 4.28 -19.90
N HIS A 29 -6.96 3.57 -19.05
CA HIS A 29 -8.31 3.99 -18.65
C HIS A 29 -8.32 5.37 -17.98
N TYR A 30 -7.40 5.62 -17.04
CA TYR A 30 -7.27 6.92 -16.39
C TYR A 30 -6.97 8.04 -17.40
N VAL A 31 -6.06 7.80 -18.36
CA VAL A 31 -5.70 8.80 -19.38
C VAL A 31 -6.87 9.12 -20.30
N GLU A 32 -7.65 8.11 -20.67
CA GLU A 32 -8.80 8.27 -21.58
C GLU A 32 -10.00 8.95 -20.91
N THR A 33 -10.23 8.68 -19.62
CA THR A 33 -11.49 9.06 -18.94
C THR A 33 -11.31 10.10 -17.84
N GLY A 34 -10.10 10.25 -17.30
CA GLY A 34 -9.83 11.02 -16.09
C GLY A 34 -10.38 10.39 -14.80
N HIS A 35 -10.89 9.15 -14.85
CA HIS A 35 -11.49 8.51 -13.69
C HIS A 35 -10.46 7.93 -12.72
N THR A 36 -10.71 8.09 -11.42
CA THR A 36 -9.85 7.53 -10.38
C THR A 36 -9.94 6.01 -10.34
N ILE A 37 -8.78 5.35 -10.36
CA ILE A 37 -8.66 3.89 -10.22
C ILE A 37 -8.17 3.56 -8.82
N ASP A 38 -8.91 2.72 -8.09
CA ASP A 38 -8.36 2.08 -6.90
C ASP A 38 -7.53 0.85 -7.28
N SER A 39 -6.40 0.75 -6.59
CA SER A 39 -5.34 -0.22 -6.82
C SER A 39 -5.07 -1.08 -5.59
N SER A 40 -5.90 -0.96 -4.57
CA SER A 40 -5.71 -1.63 -3.29
C SER A 40 -6.05 -3.11 -3.43
N ASP A 41 -5.05 -3.97 -3.23
CA ASP A 41 -5.25 -5.43 -3.16
C ASP A 41 -5.82 -5.88 -1.78
N GLY A 42 -6.33 -4.95 -0.98
CA GLY A 42 -6.74 -5.18 0.40
C GLY A 42 -5.58 -5.03 1.38
N VAL A 43 -4.95 -3.84 1.40
CA VAL A 43 -3.90 -3.56 2.40
C VAL A 43 -4.58 -3.30 3.74
N VAL A 44 -4.63 -4.33 4.59
CA VAL A 44 -4.77 -4.12 6.03
C VAL A 44 -3.50 -3.36 6.46
N PRO A 45 -3.62 -2.20 7.12
CA PRO A 45 -2.46 -1.51 7.66
C PRO A 45 -1.67 -2.49 8.53
N PRO A 46 -0.32 -2.55 8.40
CA PRO A 46 0.46 -3.37 9.30
C PRO A 46 0.10 -2.98 10.73
N GLN A 47 -0.52 -3.92 11.46
CA GLN A 47 -0.80 -3.72 12.86
C GLN A 47 0.57 -3.66 13.53
N LEU A 48 0.91 -2.51 14.11
CA LEU A 48 2.04 -2.46 15.02
C LEU A 48 1.74 -3.48 16.13
N PRO A 49 2.70 -4.33 16.52
CA PRO A 49 2.53 -5.12 17.73
C PRO A 49 2.18 -4.15 18.86
N ASP A 50 1.35 -4.61 19.81
CA ASP A 50 0.94 -3.85 20.98
C ASP A 50 2.17 -3.65 21.88
N LEU A 51 3.02 -2.69 21.51
CA LEU A 51 4.23 -2.35 22.24
C LEU A 51 3.79 -1.56 23.47
N PRO A 52 4.25 -1.92 24.68
CA PRO A 52 4.04 -1.06 25.83
C PRO A 52 4.64 0.32 25.52
N ASP A 53 3.95 1.39 25.94
CA ASP A 53 4.32 2.80 25.71
C ASP A 53 5.77 3.15 26.16
N GLU A 54 6.40 2.27 26.92
CA GLU A 54 7.73 2.43 27.48
C GLU A 54 8.77 1.61 26.71
N VAL A 55 9.00 1.96 25.43
CA VAL A 55 10.31 1.71 24.82
C VAL A 55 11.30 2.66 25.52
N PHE A 56 11.86 2.21 26.64
CA PHE A 56 12.82 2.99 27.41
C PHE A 56 14.04 3.32 26.55
N VAL A 57 14.14 4.59 26.14
CA VAL A 57 15.29 5.22 25.47
C VAL A 57 16.61 5.05 26.25
N ARG A 58 16.55 4.52 27.48
CA ARG A 58 17.72 4.23 28.33
C ARG A 58 18.69 3.21 27.75
N ASP A 59 18.24 2.28 26.91
CA ASP A 59 19.15 1.30 26.27
C ASP A 59 19.86 1.85 25.02
N LEU A 60 19.45 3.02 24.52
CA LEU A 60 20.04 3.68 23.35
C LEU A 60 21.08 4.75 23.72
N LEU A 61 21.23 5.06 25.02
CA LEU A 61 22.22 6.03 25.48
C LEU A 61 23.48 5.29 25.97
N PRO A 62 24.66 5.58 25.40
CA PRO A 62 25.91 5.07 25.95
C PRO A 62 26.02 5.47 27.41
N SER A 63 26.39 4.53 28.28
CA SER A 63 26.63 4.83 29.70
C SER A 63 27.66 5.96 29.81
N PRO A 64 27.45 6.97 30.67
CA PRO A 64 28.45 8.00 30.88
C PRO A 64 29.69 7.33 31.47
N SER A 65 30.80 7.39 30.73
CA SER A 65 32.13 7.00 31.23
C SER A 65 32.43 7.84 32.46
N SER A 66 32.54 7.20 33.63
CA SER A 66 33.11 7.84 34.81
C SER A 66 34.62 7.96 34.62
N ASP A 67 35.12 9.15 34.97
CA ASP A 67 36.51 9.63 34.89
C ASP A 67 37.53 8.70 35.59
#